data_AF-A0AAU3RYJ5-F1
#
_entry.id   AF-A0AAU3RYJ5-F1
#
_cell.length_a   1.000
_cell.length_b   1.000
_cell.length_c   1.000
_cell.angle_alpha   90.00
_cell.angle_beta   90.00
_cell.angle_gamma   90.00
#
_symmetry.space_group_name_H-M   'P 1'
#
loop_
_entity.id
_entity.type
_entity.pdbx_description
1 polymer ?
#
loop_
_entity_poly.entity_id
_entity_poly.type
_entity_poly.pdbx_seq_one_letter_code
_entity_poly.pdbx_strand_id
1 'polypeptide(L)'
;MAAGLFAGLLVLPLGAAAFAADPTPGSDQGGSPGPSAPAELKISTELPKEIKVANSSGKTTLTAKILNKGTKDTGQITLTVLGLDGMRITGVDGCATVPENKLPKGTNTGFACVIDNLAAGADKSYTVSATYDLKKTGKICLPVTEGTGEKILWQQGPVPFGTTKPTPNAPDTPLLLGTDNVPAAPPGGAAGPSPSPTTPGTPAPTPPSQLPKTGVNDGVLPLLAAAGLLLFVGSTGIWWANTRQHRRRTH
;
A
#
# COMPACT_ATOMS: atom_id res chain seq x y z
N MET A 1 -26.52 -48.26 56.41
CA MET A 1 -25.33 -48.46 55.56
C MET A 1 -25.71 -48.13 54.12
N ALA A 2 -25.22 -47.01 53.60
CA ALA A 2 -24.98 -46.73 52.18
C ALA A 2 -24.39 -45.31 52.11
N ALA A 3 -23.06 -45.23 52.00
CA ALA A 3 -22.31 -43.98 51.86
C ALA A 3 -22.18 -43.66 50.36
N GLY A 4 -22.64 -42.48 49.95
CA GLY A 4 -22.43 -41.94 48.61
C GLY A 4 -21.41 -40.80 48.67
N LEU A 5 -20.22 -41.04 48.14
CA LEU A 5 -19.18 -40.03 47.91
C LEU A 5 -19.55 -39.20 46.67
N PHE A 6 -19.76 -37.90 46.82
CA PHE A 6 -19.79 -36.94 45.70
C PHE A 6 -18.47 -36.17 45.67
N ALA A 7 -17.69 -36.39 44.61
CA ALA A 7 -16.49 -35.63 44.30
C ALA A 7 -16.87 -34.25 43.74
N GLY A 8 -16.49 -33.18 44.45
CA GLY A 8 -16.62 -31.81 43.98
C GLY A 8 -15.46 -31.45 43.05
N LEU A 9 -15.75 -31.26 41.77
CA LEU A 9 -14.80 -30.79 40.76
C LEU A 9 -14.66 -29.26 40.88
N LEU A 10 -13.48 -28.79 41.25
CA LEU A 10 -13.06 -27.39 41.20
C LEU A 10 -12.88 -26.98 39.73
N VAL A 11 -13.78 -26.12 39.22
CA VAL A 11 -13.63 -25.47 37.92
C VAL A 11 -13.01 -24.09 38.14
N LEU A 12 -11.72 -23.96 37.83
CA LEU A 12 -11.04 -22.68 37.67
C LEU A 12 -11.35 -22.11 36.28
N PRO A 13 -11.92 -20.91 36.12
CA PRO A 13 -11.97 -20.25 34.82
C PRO A 13 -10.57 -19.74 34.49
N LEU A 14 -9.96 -20.36 33.47
CA LEU A 14 -8.69 -19.93 32.89
C LEU A 14 -8.82 -18.52 32.29
N GLY A 15 -7.71 -17.79 32.35
CA GLY A 15 -7.60 -16.38 32.06
C GLY A 15 -8.01 -15.98 30.64
N ALA A 16 -8.54 -14.77 30.54
CA ALA A 16 -8.64 -14.03 29.29
C ALA A 16 -7.23 -13.86 28.70
N ALA A 17 -6.94 -14.60 27.64
CA ALA A 17 -5.84 -14.26 26.75
C ALA A 17 -6.16 -12.88 26.16
N ALA A 18 -5.27 -11.92 26.41
CA ALA A 18 -5.27 -10.65 25.71
C ALA A 18 -4.99 -10.96 24.23
N PHE A 19 -6.06 -11.08 23.42
CA PHE A 19 -5.95 -11.07 21.98
C PHE A 19 -5.35 -9.71 21.61
N ALA A 20 -4.13 -9.74 21.06
CA ALA A 20 -3.61 -8.62 20.29
C ALA A 20 -4.71 -8.23 19.31
N ALA A 21 -5.17 -6.98 19.38
CA ALA A 21 -6.25 -6.50 18.53
C ALA A 21 -5.92 -6.82 17.07
N ASP A 22 -6.68 -7.75 16.48
CA ASP A 22 -6.58 -8.05 15.06
C ASP A 22 -6.80 -6.75 14.28
N PRO A 23 -5.96 -6.45 13.28
CA PRO A 23 -6.13 -5.22 12.52
C PRO A 23 -7.51 -5.22 11.85
N THR A 24 -8.29 -4.18 12.13
CA THR A 24 -9.64 -3.95 11.58
C THR A 24 -9.67 -4.16 10.06
N PRO A 25 -10.69 -4.84 9.51
CA PRO A 25 -10.81 -5.08 8.06
C PRO A 25 -10.54 -3.80 7.27
N GLY A 26 -9.58 -3.89 6.36
CA GLY A 26 -8.96 -2.74 5.74
C GLY A 26 -9.09 -2.72 4.22
N SER A 27 -8.84 -1.54 3.68
CA SER A 27 -9.19 -1.10 2.34
C SER A 27 -9.07 -2.10 1.18
N ASP A 28 -10.04 -2.03 0.27
CA ASP A 28 -10.02 -2.57 -1.10
C ASP A 28 -9.19 -1.73 -2.10
N GLN A 29 -8.37 -0.80 -1.57
CA GLN A 29 -7.56 0.13 -2.35
C GLN A 29 -6.67 -0.60 -3.36
N GLY A 30 -6.63 -0.07 -4.58
CA GLY A 30 -5.82 -0.60 -5.69
C GLY A 30 -6.38 -1.86 -6.35
N GLY A 31 -7.55 -2.35 -5.93
CA GLY A 31 -8.18 -3.55 -6.45
C GLY A 31 -9.16 -3.31 -7.59
N SER A 32 -9.06 -4.13 -8.64
CA SER A 32 -10.01 -4.18 -9.75
C SER A 32 -10.37 -5.62 -10.12
N PRO A 33 -11.62 -5.88 -10.57
CA PRO A 33 -11.98 -7.18 -11.14
C PRO A 33 -11.07 -7.52 -12.32
N GLY A 34 -10.62 -8.77 -12.35
CA GLY A 34 -9.82 -9.27 -13.46
C GLY A 34 -10.65 -9.43 -14.74
N PRO A 35 -10.02 -9.49 -15.92
CA PRO A 35 -10.73 -9.63 -17.20
C PRO A 35 -11.48 -10.97 -17.33
N SER A 36 -11.14 -11.95 -16.48
CA SER A 36 -11.78 -13.27 -16.45
C SER A 36 -12.81 -13.42 -15.34
N ALA A 37 -13.10 -12.37 -14.57
CA ALA A 37 -14.07 -12.41 -13.48
C ALA A 37 -15.51 -12.54 -14.01
N PRO A 38 -16.24 -13.62 -13.71
CA PRO A 38 -17.65 -13.72 -14.05
C PRO A 38 -18.47 -12.67 -13.29
N ALA A 39 -19.53 -12.15 -13.89
CA ALA A 39 -20.35 -11.09 -13.28
C ALA A 39 -20.99 -11.54 -11.95
N GLU A 40 -21.23 -12.84 -11.77
CA GLU A 40 -21.79 -13.41 -10.55
C GLU A 40 -20.75 -13.62 -9.43
N LEU A 41 -19.45 -13.54 -9.75
CA LEU A 41 -18.33 -13.71 -8.83
C LEU A 41 -17.71 -12.35 -8.52
N LYS A 42 -18.01 -11.83 -7.33
CA LYS A 42 -17.45 -10.55 -6.85
C LYS A 42 -16.34 -10.82 -5.86
N ILE A 43 -15.19 -11.21 -6.39
CA ILE A 43 -13.99 -11.41 -5.58
C ILE A 43 -13.31 -10.08 -5.33
N SER A 44 -12.90 -9.87 -4.08
CA SER A 44 -12.05 -8.75 -3.70
C SER A 44 -11.10 -9.16 -2.58
N THR A 45 -10.05 -8.38 -2.41
CA THR A 45 -9.07 -8.54 -1.33
C THR A 45 -9.02 -7.27 -0.50
N GLU A 46 -8.84 -7.45 0.80
CA GLU A 46 -8.80 -6.42 1.82
C GLU A 46 -7.47 -6.51 2.57
N LEU A 47 -6.84 -5.35 2.80
CA LEU A 47 -5.57 -5.20 3.50
C LEU A 47 -5.71 -4.21 4.63
N PRO A 48 -5.03 -4.38 5.77
CA PRO A 48 -5.14 -3.47 6.88
C PRO A 48 -4.76 -2.05 6.45
N LYS A 49 -5.53 -1.06 6.91
CA LYS A 49 -5.28 0.35 6.62
C LYS A 49 -3.98 0.85 7.25
N GLU A 50 -3.54 0.19 8.31
CA GLU A 50 -2.33 0.51 9.04
C GLU A 50 -1.61 -0.79 9.46
N ILE A 51 -0.30 -0.83 9.30
CA ILE A 51 0.57 -1.90 9.80
C ILE A 51 1.66 -1.30 10.70
N LYS A 52 2.15 -2.06 11.67
CA LYS A 52 3.23 -1.62 12.56
C LYS A 52 4.52 -2.36 12.21
N VAL A 53 5.56 -1.60 11.92
CA VAL A 53 6.89 -2.14 11.58
C VAL A 53 7.84 -1.89 12.74
N ALA A 54 8.45 -2.95 13.26
CA ALA A 54 9.47 -2.84 14.30
C ALA A 54 10.72 -2.13 13.74
N ASN A 55 11.10 -0.98 14.30
CA ASN A 55 12.24 -0.18 13.80
C ASN A 55 13.59 -0.90 13.93
N SER A 56 13.72 -1.79 14.92
CA SER A 56 14.94 -2.55 15.19
C SER A 56 15.22 -3.66 14.17
N SER A 57 14.17 -4.25 13.58
CA SER A 57 14.28 -5.44 12.75
C SER A 57 13.61 -5.33 11.38
N GLY A 58 12.83 -4.27 11.15
CA GLY A 58 12.00 -4.10 9.96
C GLY A 58 10.83 -5.09 9.89
N LYS A 59 10.62 -5.93 10.91
CA LYS A 59 9.58 -6.97 10.87
C LYS A 59 8.19 -6.37 11.06
N THR A 60 7.22 -6.94 10.35
CA THR A 60 5.80 -6.59 10.43
C THR A 60 4.94 -7.82 10.16
N THR A 61 3.74 -7.80 10.69
CA THR A 61 2.71 -8.80 10.42
C THR A 61 1.44 -8.08 9.98
N LEU A 62 0.80 -8.59 8.95
CA LEU A 62 -0.42 -8.02 8.38
C LEU A 62 -1.44 -9.12 8.05
N THR A 63 -2.71 -8.77 8.04
CA THR A 63 -3.80 -9.71 7.72
C THR A 63 -4.28 -9.48 6.30
N ALA A 64 -4.06 -10.43 5.40
CA ALA A 64 -4.61 -10.40 4.05
C ALA A 64 -5.96 -11.12 4.06
N LYS A 65 -7.03 -10.41 3.71
CA LYS A 65 -8.38 -10.98 3.66
C LYS A 65 -8.83 -11.11 2.21
N ILE A 66 -9.37 -12.26 1.85
CA ILE A 66 -10.06 -12.48 0.57
C ILE A 66 -11.53 -12.74 0.85
N LEU A 67 -12.40 -12.19 0.01
CA LEU A 67 -13.84 -12.28 0.20
C LEU A 67 -14.58 -12.36 -1.13
N ASN A 68 -15.64 -13.16 -1.10
CA ASN A 68 -16.54 -13.36 -2.23
C ASN A 68 -17.87 -12.66 -1.93
N LYS A 69 -18.05 -11.44 -2.44
CA LYS A 69 -19.31 -10.69 -2.37
C LYS A 69 -20.30 -11.11 -3.48
N GLY A 70 -19.99 -12.19 -4.20
CA GLY A 70 -20.80 -12.72 -5.28
C GLY A 70 -21.99 -13.53 -4.79
N THR A 71 -22.75 -14.06 -5.75
CA THR A 71 -23.87 -14.99 -5.50
C THR A 71 -23.53 -16.43 -5.84
N LYS A 72 -22.33 -16.67 -6.38
CA LYS A 72 -21.81 -18.00 -6.69
C LYS A 72 -20.53 -18.28 -5.93
N ASP A 73 -20.34 -19.55 -5.64
CA ASP A 73 -19.10 -20.11 -5.12
C ASP A 73 -17.97 -19.96 -6.15
N THR A 74 -16.76 -19.70 -5.67
CA THR A 74 -15.60 -19.47 -6.54
C THR A 74 -15.07 -20.73 -7.20
N GLY A 75 -15.37 -21.90 -6.62
CA GLY A 75 -14.56 -23.08 -6.86
C GLY A 75 -13.12 -22.86 -6.38
N GLN A 76 -12.20 -23.66 -6.91
CA GLN A 76 -10.79 -23.55 -6.52
C GLN A 76 -10.22 -22.24 -7.03
N ILE A 77 -9.59 -21.47 -6.15
CA ILE A 77 -8.90 -20.22 -6.46
C ILE A 77 -7.53 -20.19 -5.77
N THR A 78 -6.61 -19.40 -6.31
CA THR A 78 -5.31 -19.15 -5.67
C THR A 78 -5.16 -17.68 -5.38
N LEU A 79 -5.02 -17.34 -4.09
CA LEU A 79 -4.59 -16.01 -3.66
C LEU A 79 -3.06 -15.98 -3.65
N THR A 80 -2.44 -15.06 -4.38
CA THR A 80 -0.99 -14.89 -4.32
C THR A 80 -0.65 -13.59 -3.60
N VAL A 81 0.20 -13.66 -2.58
CA VAL A 81 0.69 -12.50 -1.83
C VAL A 81 2.09 -12.17 -2.34
N LEU A 82 2.27 -11.00 -2.92
CA LEU A 82 3.52 -10.58 -3.56
C LEU A 82 4.07 -9.32 -2.89
N GLY A 83 5.35 -9.35 -2.50
CA GLY A 83 6.07 -8.21 -1.93
C GLY A 83 6.99 -7.57 -2.97
N LEU A 84 6.90 -6.24 -3.09
CA LEU A 84 7.66 -5.45 -4.05
C LEU A 84 8.43 -4.31 -3.35
N ASP A 85 9.46 -3.82 -4.03
CA ASP A 85 10.28 -2.69 -3.59
C ASP A 85 10.82 -2.90 -2.16
N GLY A 86 10.47 -2.02 -1.21
CA GLY A 86 10.86 -2.11 0.19
C GLY A 86 10.15 -3.18 1.02
N MET A 87 9.17 -3.91 0.46
CA MET A 87 8.43 -4.94 1.19
C MET A 87 8.84 -6.35 0.74
N ARG A 88 9.25 -7.18 1.71
CA ARG A 88 9.63 -8.57 1.50
C ARG A 88 8.75 -9.48 2.35
N ILE A 89 7.98 -10.35 1.72
CA ILE A 89 7.16 -11.35 2.41
C ILE A 89 8.06 -12.50 2.85
N THR A 90 7.95 -12.89 4.10
CA THR A 90 8.78 -13.94 4.72
C THR A 90 8.01 -15.23 4.96
N GLY A 91 6.69 -15.15 5.10
CA GLY A 91 5.82 -16.31 5.27
C GLY A 91 4.36 -15.91 5.25
N VAL A 92 3.50 -16.85 4.85
CA VAL A 92 2.04 -16.72 4.95
C VAL A 92 1.48 -18.05 5.44
N ASP A 93 0.65 -18.00 6.48
CA ASP A 93 0.13 -19.21 7.11
C ASP A 93 -0.75 -20.01 6.14
N GLY A 94 -0.42 -21.30 5.96
CA GLY A 94 -1.15 -22.20 5.06
C GLY A 94 -0.85 -22.00 3.57
N CYS A 95 0.20 -21.26 3.21
CA CYS A 95 0.55 -20.97 1.82
C CYS A 95 1.94 -21.47 1.45
N ALA A 96 2.14 -21.79 0.18
CA ALA A 96 3.42 -22.26 -0.35
C ALA A 96 4.24 -21.11 -0.92
N THR A 97 5.57 -21.16 -0.76
CA THR A 97 6.48 -20.17 -1.36
C THR A 97 6.45 -20.29 -2.88
N VAL A 98 6.31 -19.15 -3.56
CA VAL A 98 6.42 -19.08 -5.02
C VAL A 98 7.91 -18.96 -5.38
N PRO A 99 8.44 -19.84 -6.25
CA PRO A 99 9.84 -19.79 -6.61
C PRO A 99 10.15 -18.53 -7.44
N GLU A 100 11.35 -17.97 -7.26
CA GLU A 100 11.74 -16.67 -7.84
C GLU A 100 11.58 -16.60 -9.37
N ASN A 101 11.80 -17.73 -10.06
CA ASN A 101 11.63 -17.82 -11.51
C ASN A 101 10.18 -17.72 -11.99
N LYS A 102 9.20 -17.84 -11.07
CA LYS A 102 7.77 -17.67 -11.35
C LYS A 102 7.21 -16.36 -10.79
N LEU A 103 8.04 -15.53 -10.16
CA LEU A 103 7.59 -14.25 -9.63
C LEU A 103 7.40 -13.25 -10.78
N PRO A 104 6.33 -12.43 -10.75
CA PRO A 104 6.17 -11.32 -11.69
C PRO A 104 7.34 -10.34 -11.58
N LYS A 105 7.71 -9.72 -12.71
CA LYS A 105 8.77 -8.71 -12.74
C LYS A 105 8.49 -7.59 -11.72
N GLY A 106 9.53 -7.18 -10.99
CA GLY A 106 9.43 -6.18 -9.93
C GLY A 106 9.03 -6.74 -8.56
N THR A 107 8.74 -8.04 -8.47
CA THR A 107 8.48 -8.72 -7.20
C THR A 107 9.75 -9.33 -6.63
N ASN A 108 9.97 -9.16 -5.33
CA ASN A 108 11.12 -9.74 -4.63
C ASN A 108 10.81 -11.10 -3.98
N THR A 109 9.56 -11.30 -3.55
CA THR A 109 9.09 -12.51 -2.84
C THR A 109 7.60 -12.73 -3.08
N GLY A 110 7.16 -13.98 -3.10
CA GLY A 110 5.74 -14.32 -3.25
C GLY A 110 5.34 -15.62 -2.58
N PHE A 111 4.08 -15.70 -2.15
CA PHE A 111 3.46 -16.89 -1.57
C PHE A 111 2.10 -17.13 -2.23
N ALA A 112 1.77 -18.39 -2.53
CA ALA A 112 0.52 -18.80 -3.15
C ALA A 112 -0.31 -19.64 -2.18
N CYS A 113 -1.53 -19.18 -1.91
CA CYS A 113 -2.51 -19.78 -1.01
C CYS A 113 -3.62 -20.42 -1.86
N VAL A 114 -3.65 -21.75 -1.92
CA VAL A 114 -4.72 -22.49 -2.62
C VAL A 114 -5.95 -22.54 -1.73
N ILE A 115 -7.10 -22.18 -2.29
CA ILE A 115 -8.41 -22.19 -1.64
C ILE A 115 -9.30 -23.08 -2.47
N ASP A 116 -9.73 -24.22 -1.94
CA ASP A 116 -10.52 -25.19 -2.69
C ASP A 116 -11.91 -24.67 -3.08
N ASN A 117 -12.54 -23.93 -2.18
CA ASN A 117 -13.78 -23.22 -2.46
C ASN A 117 -13.97 -22.05 -1.49
N LEU A 118 -14.36 -20.89 -2.00
CA LEU A 118 -14.82 -19.76 -1.22
C LEU A 118 -16.30 -19.51 -1.54
N ALA A 119 -17.16 -19.85 -0.58
CA ALA A 119 -18.60 -19.76 -0.76
C ALA A 119 -19.07 -18.31 -1.00
N ALA A 120 -20.22 -18.16 -1.64
CA ALA A 120 -20.86 -16.86 -1.79
C ALA A 120 -21.09 -16.18 -0.42
N GLY A 121 -20.68 -14.92 -0.29
CA GLY A 121 -20.72 -14.14 0.95
C GLY A 121 -19.64 -14.50 1.98
N ALA A 122 -18.81 -15.51 1.72
CA ALA A 122 -17.77 -15.93 2.65
C ALA A 122 -16.47 -15.12 2.50
N ASP A 123 -15.66 -15.17 3.55
CA ASP A 123 -14.34 -14.60 3.58
C ASP A 123 -13.32 -15.53 4.25
N LYS A 124 -12.04 -15.31 3.93
CA LYS A 124 -10.93 -16.04 4.51
C LYS A 124 -9.77 -15.08 4.75
N SER A 125 -9.18 -15.16 5.93
CA SER A 125 -8.08 -14.31 6.36
C SER A 125 -6.79 -15.11 6.45
N TYR A 126 -5.69 -14.47 6.10
CA TYR A 126 -4.34 -15.02 6.13
C TYR A 126 -3.41 -14.10 6.90
N THR A 127 -2.65 -14.67 7.82
CA THR A 127 -1.57 -13.97 8.50
C THR A 127 -0.34 -13.95 7.60
N VAL A 128 0.10 -12.75 7.24
CA VAL A 128 1.25 -12.50 6.38
C VAL A 128 2.37 -11.90 7.23
N SER A 129 3.49 -12.60 7.31
CA SER A 129 4.71 -12.11 7.95
C SER A 129 5.62 -11.50 6.90
N ALA A 130 6.07 -10.26 7.13
CA ALA A 130 6.91 -9.53 6.19
C ALA A 130 8.01 -8.73 6.88
N THR A 131 8.99 -8.32 6.09
CA THR A 131 10.02 -7.35 6.47
C THR A 131 9.88 -6.12 5.57
N TYR A 132 9.92 -4.94 6.15
CA TYR A 132 9.80 -3.66 5.47
C TYR A 132 11.08 -2.83 5.64
N ASP A 133 11.64 -2.36 4.53
CA ASP A 133 12.76 -1.43 4.49
C ASP A 133 12.25 0.02 4.62
N LEU A 134 12.41 0.60 5.81
CA LEU A 134 11.98 1.97 6.13
C LEU A 134 12.68 3.05 5.30
N LYS A 135 13.74 2.72 4.54
CA LYS A 135 14.43 3.65 3.64
C LYS A 135 13.78 3.74 2.27
N LYS A 136 12.84 2.84 1.95
CA LYS A 136 12.18 2.73 0.64
C LYS A 136 10.67 2.64 0.83
N THR A 137 9.91 2.87 -0.24
CA THR A 137 8.49 2.55 -0.25
C THR A 137 8.32 1.06 -0.51
N GLY A 138 7.76 0.32 0.43
CA GLY A 138 7.35 -1.07 0.23
C GLY A 138 5.93 -1.15 -0.35
N LYS A 139 5.72 -2.06 -1.30
CA LYS A 139 4.41 -2.28 -1.92
C LYS A 139 4.01 -3.75 -1.82
N ILE A 140 2.70 -3.98 -1.80
CA ILE A 140 2.13 -5.32 -1.81
C ILE A 140 1.13 -5.47 -2.96
N CYS A 141 1.08 -6.64 -3.57
CA CYS A 141 0.05 -7.02 -4.54
C CYS A 141 -0.63 -8.32 -4.11
N LEU A 142 -1.94 -8.39 -4.31
CA LEU A 142 -2.74 -9.58 -4.00
C LEU A 142 -3.61 -9.99 -5.21
N PRO A 143 -3.00 -10.55 -6.27
CA PRO A 143 -3.78 -11.14 -7.34
C PRO A 143 -4.49 -12.42 -6.87
N VAL A 144 -5.71 -12.61 -7.37
CA VAL A 144 -6.47 -13.85 -7.21
C VAL A 144 -6.70 -14.46 -8.58
N THR A 145 -6.31 -15.73 -8.73
CA THR A 145 -6.51 -16.49 -9.96
C THR A 145 -7.46 -17.67 -9.77
N GLU A 146 -8.08 -18.11 -10.86
CA GLU A 146 -8.90 -19.32 -10.90
C GLU A 146 -7.99 -20.57 -10.90
N GLY A 147 -8.24 -21.50 -9.98
CA GLY A 147 -7.45 -22.72 -9.78
C GLY A 147 -5.97 -22.40 -9.55
N THR A 148 -5.08 -23.21 -10.15
CA THR A 148 -3.65 -22.91 -10.28
C THR A 148 -3.30 -22.27 -11.62
N GLY A 149 -4.31 -21.71 -12.31
CA GLY A 149 -4.18 -21.16 -13.65
C GLY A 149 -3.76 -19.69 -13.67
N GLU A 150 -3.64 -19.14 -14.87
CA GLU A 150 -3.29 -17.72 -15.11
C GLU A 150 -4.51 -16.81 -15.22
N LYS A 151 -5.73 -17.35 -15.14
CA LYS A 151 -6.96 -16.54 -15.25
C LYS A 151 -7.14 -15.68 -14.01
N ILE A 152 -6.94 -14.38 -14.18
CA ILE A 152 -7.06 -13.41 -13.09
C ILE A 152 -8.55 -13.10 -12.85
N LEU A 153 -9.01 -13.41 -11.65
CA LEU A 153 -10.36 -13.06 -11.15
C LEU A 153 -10.35 -11.71 -10.45
N TRP A 154 -9.24 -11.35 -9.80
CA TRP A 154 -9.08 -10.07 -9.12
C TRP A 154 -7.62 -9.65 -9.15
N GLN A 155 -7.38 -8.37 -9.41
CA GLN A 155 -6.05 -7.79 -9.39
C GLN A 155 -6.02 -6.61 -8.42
N GLN A 156 -5.40 -6.81 -7.26
CA GLN A 156 -4.95 -5.72 -6.42
C GLN A 156 -3.58 -5.27 -6.88
N GLY A 157 -3.52 -4.08 -7.49
CA GLY A 157 -2.30 -3.45 -7.96
C GLY A 157 -1.34 -3.14 -6.80
N PRO A 158 -0.10 -2.69 -7.10
CA PRO A 158 0.89 -2.44 -6.07
C PRO A 158 0.44 -1.30 -5.14
N VAL A 159 -0.04 -1.64 -3.95
CA VAL A 159 -0.46 -0.65 -2.96
C VAL A 159 0.73 -0.32 -2.07
N PRO A 160 1.17 0.95 -2.02
CA PRO A 160 2.26 1.34 -1.15
C PRO A 160 1.81 1.34 0.31
N PHE A 161 2.72 0.94 1.19
CA PHE A 161 2.65 1.28 2.60
C PHE A 161 3.71 2.32 2.91
N GLY A 162 3.37 3.35 3.65
CA GLY A 162 4.31 4.42 3.99
C GLY A 162 3.93 5.16 5.25
N THR A 163 4.89 5.86 5.85
CA THR A 163 4.64 6.76 6.98
C THR A 163 4.79 8.21 6.56
N THR A 164 3.95 9.09 7.09
CA THR A 164 4.05 10.55 6.94
C THR A 164 4.78 11.21 8.11
N LYS A 165 4.96 10.50 9.22
CA LYS A 165 5.57 11.01 10.46
C LYS A 165 6.45 9.93 11.12
N PRO A 166 7.59 9.58 10.51
CA PRO A 166 8.54 8.67 11.11
C PRO A 166 9.09 9.26 12.41
N THR A 167 9.10 8.48 13.49
CA THR A 167 9.74 8.84 14.77
C THR A 167 10.98 7.97 14.95
N PRO A 168 12.21 8.52 14.81
CA PRO A 168 13.45 7.73 14.77
C PRO A 168 13.69 6.84 16.00
N ASN A 169 13.07 7.17 17.14
CA ASN A 169 13.28 6.50 18.43
C ASN A 169 12.05 5.73 18.93
N ALA A 170 10.99 5.62 18.12
CA ALA A 170 9.84 4.79 18.49
C ALA A 170 10.20 3.30 18.32
N PRO A 171 9.65 2.40 19.16
CA PRO A 171 9.86 0.96 18.99
C PRO A 171 9.28 0.45 17.65
N ASP A 172 8.11 0.98 17.27
CA ASP A 172 7.40 0.63 16.05
C ASP A 172 7.03 1.88 15.23
N THR A 173 7.12 1.78 13.91
CA THR A 173 6.64 2.80 12.98
C THR A 173 5.31 2.36 12.36
N PRO A 174 4.22 3.12 12.51
CA PRO A 174 2.98 2.84 11.80
C PRO A 174 3.12 3.24 10.33
N LEU A 175 2.78 2.32 9.42
CA LEU A 175 2.69 2.54 7.99
C LEU A 175 1.24 2.48 7.55
N LEU A 176 0.81 3.48 6.81
CA LEU A 176 -0.54 3.60 6.27
C LEU A 176 -0.58 3.07 4.84
N LEU A 177 -1.65 2.32 4.54
CA LEU A 177 -1.93 1.83 3.19
C LEU A 177 -2.23 3.01 2.26
N GLY A 178 -1.75 2.93 1.01
CA GLY A 178 -1.96 3.94 -0.02
C GLY A 178 -1.15 5.23 0.19
N THR A 179 -0.15 5.21 1.07
CA THR A 179 0.65 6.38 1.42
C THR A 179 2.11 6.18 1.02
N ASP A 180 2.77 7.23 0.53
CA ASP A 180 4.20 7.20 0.26
C ASP A 180 5.02 7.18 1.55
N ASN A 181 6.18 6.51 1.51
CA ASN A 181 7.05 6.42 2.68
C ASN A 181 7.97 7.63 2.79
N VAL A 182 7.86 8.38 3.88
CA VAL A 182 8.82 9.42 4.26
C VAL A 182 9.87 8.80 5.19
N PRO A 183 11.16 8.72 4.78
CA PRO A 183 12.20 8.16 5.63
C PRO A 183 12.39 8.96 6.92
N ALA A 184 12.70 8.27 8.02
CA ALA A 184 13.10 8.92 9.26
C ALA A 184 14.34 9.79 9.03
N ALA A 185 14.26 11.07 9.39
CA ALA A 185 15.44 11.93 9.40
C ALA A 185 16.48 11.37 10.40
N PRO A 186 17.79 11.40 10.08
CA PRO A 186 18.82 10.99 11.02
C PRO A 186 18.69 11.75 12.34
N PRO A 187 18.92 11.10 13.50
CA PRO A 187 18.93 11.78 14.78
C PRO A 187 20.20 12.68 14.84
N GLY A 188 20.08 13.95 14.45
CA GLY A 188 21.22 14.86 14.42
C GLY A 188 20.91 16.28 13.92
N GLY A 189 20.30 17.09 14.80
CA GLY A 189 20.53 18.53 15.02
C GLY A 189 20.59 19.51 13.83
N ALA A 190 19.53 20.29 13.66
CA ALA A 190 19.54 21.73 13.92
C ALA A 190 18.13 22.28 13.70
N ALA A 191 17.58 22.92 14.74
CA ALA A 191 16.55 23.92 14.56
C ALA A 191 17.11 24.99 13.61
N GLY A 192 16.61 25.03 12.38
CA GLY A 192 16.71 26.26 11.61
C GLY A 192 15.97 27.33 12.40
N PRO A 193 16.56 28.52 12.65
CA PRO A 193 15.85 29.56 13.36
C PRO A 193 14.61 29.92 12.55
N SER A 194 13.46 29.71 13.17
CA SER A 194 12.20 30.33 12.80
C SER A 194 12.30 31.82 13.10
N PRO A 195 12.17 32.74 12.13
CA PRO A 195 11.87 34.12 12.45
C PRO A 195 10.38 34.33 12.26
N SER A 196 9.66 34.52 13.36
CA SER A 196 8.38 35.21 13.40
C SER A 196 8.13 35.67 14.84
N PRO A 197 7.31 36.69 15.10
CA PRO A 197 7.28 38.03 14.50
C PRO A 197 7.15 39.11 15.62
N THR A 198 7.65 40.35 15.50
CA THR A 198 7.15 41.50 16.31
C THR A 198 7.70 42.88 15.89
N THR A 199 6.80 43.77 15.47
CA THR A 199 6.76 45.23 15.76
C THR A 199 5.90 45.44 17.03
N PRO A 200 5.81 46.59 17.77
CA PRO A 200 6.14 48.02 17.44
C PRO A 200 6.73 48.95 18.60
N GLY A 201 7.28 50.15 18.22
CA GLY A 201 7.37 51.43 19.01
C GLY A 201 8.37 51.51 20.20
N THR A 202 9.10 52.59 20.59
CA THR A 202 9.08 54.09 20.42
C THR A 202 10.46 54.65 20.99
N PRO A 203 10.77 55.98 21.13
CA PRO A 203 11.48 56.91 20.20
C PRO A 203 12.86 57.54 20.66
N ALA A 204 13.64 58.01 19.66
CA ALA A 204 14.52 59.23 19.46
C ALA A 204 15.22 60.00 20.65
N PRO A 205 16.33 60.78 20.45
CA PRO A 205 16.47 61.84 19.43
C PRO A 205 17.82 62.00 18.67
N THR A 206 17.71 62.65 17.51
CA THR A 206 18.68 63.10 16.46
C THR A 206 19.16 64.56 16.69
N PRO A 207 19.88 65.29 15.77
CA PRO A 207 20.86 65.05 14.67
C PRO A 207 22.07 66.07 14.78
N PRO A 208 22.86 66.56 13.75
CA PRO A 208 22.58 66.98 12.34
C PRO A 208 23.44 66.22 11.27
N SER A 209 22.97 65.89 10.05
CA SER A 209 22.68 66.67 8.81
C SER A 209 23.86 66.82 7.82
N GLN A 210 23.81 66.10 6.68
CA GLN A 210 23.99 66.67 5.32
C GLN A 210 23.58 65.67 4.20
N LEU A 211 22.73 66.17 3.28
CA LEU A 211 22.25 65.68 1.97
C LEU A 211 22.50 66.86 0.96
N PRO A 212 22.26 66.82 -0.39
CA PRO A 212 21.63 65.80 -1.25
C PRO A 212 22.32 65.57 -2.64
N LYS A 213 21.77 64.66 -3.48
CA LYS A 213 21.49 64.94 -4.91
C LYS A 213 20.48 63.96 -5.52
N THR A 214 19.52 64.56 -6.22
CA THR A 214 18.38 64.07 -7.03
C THR A 214 18.83 63.35 -8.32
N GLY A 215 18.03 62.60 -9.08
CA GLY A 215 16.58 62.52 -9.14
C GLY A 215 16.05 61.46 -10.12
N VAL A 216 14.72 61.48 -10.21
CA VAL A 216 13.77 60.77 -11.08
C VAL A 216 14.11 60.87 -12.56
N ASN A 217 13.79 59.81 -13.33
CA ASN A 217 13.23 59.80 -14.70
C ASN A 217 12.62 58.39 -14.92
N ASP A 218 11.29 58.28 -15.01
CA ASP A 218 10.50 58.03 -16.26
C ASP A 218 10.99 56.81 -17.07
N GLY A 219 10.20 55.78 -17.38
CA GLY A 219 8.77 55.53 -17.26
C GLY A 219 8.41 54.25 -18.06
N VAL A 220 7.11 53.98 -18.13
CA VAL A 220 6.41 53.18 -19.17
C VAL A 220 6.36 51.64 -18.99
N LEU A 221 5.22 51.19 -18.44
CA LEU A 221 4.57 49.92 -18.77
C LEU A 221 4.24 49.84 -20.28
N PRO A 222 4.24 48.65 -20.89
CA PRO A 222 2.91 48.09 -21.18
C PRO A 222 2.78 46.56 -21.02
N LEU A 223 1.55 46.18 -20.68
CA LEU A 223 0.92 44.89 -20.96
C LEU A 223 0.98 44.53 -22.46
N LEU A 224 0.78 43.23 -22.77
CA LEU A 224 0.66 42.57 -24.09
C LEU A 224 2.03 42.17 -24.67
N ALA A 225 2.29 40.97 -25.21
CA ALA A 225 1.48 39.93 -25.82
C ALA A 225 2.33 38.64 -25.94
N ALA A 226 1.68 37.48 -26.04
CA ALA A 226 1.92 36.45 -27.08
C ALA A 226 1.55 35.03 -26.59
N ALA A 227 0.48 34.51 -27.17
CA ALA A 227 0.09 33.11 -27.15
C ALA A 227 1.07 32.24 -27.96
N GLY A 228 1.15 30.95 -27.64
CA GLY A 228 1.88 29.96 -28.43
C GLY A 228 1.39 28.53 -28.16
N LEU A 229 0.45 28.07 -29.00
CA LEU A 229 0.03 26.68 -29.16
C LEU A 229 1.22 25.77 -29.49
N LEU A 230 1.34 24.62 -28.84
CA LEU A 230 2.08 23.47 -29.36
C LEU A 230 1.13 22.28 -29.56
N LEU A 231 0.60 22.22 -30.78
CA LEU A 231 0.10 20.99 -31.40
C LEU A 231 1.32 20.19 -31.86
N PHE A 232 1.48 18.97 -31.34
CA PHE A 232 2.29 17.94 -31.99
C PHE A 232 1.35 16.82 -32.46
N VAL A 233 0.93 16.95 -33.72
CA VAL A 233 0.49 15.84 -34.55
C VAL A 233 1.75 15.32 -35.24
N GLY A 234 2.15 14.09 -34.89
CA GLY A 234 3.29 13.40 -35.47
C GLY A 234 2.97 11.92 -35.60
N SER A 235 2.44 11.57 -36.76
CA SER A 235 2.08 10.24 -37.23
C SER A 235 3.30 9.43 -37.68
N THR A 236 3.54 8.27 -37.07
CA THR A 236 4.18 7.06 -37.64
C THR A 236 3.90 5.89 -36.67
N GLY A 237 3.09 4.90 -37.04
CA GLY A 237 3.60 3.66 -37.61
C GLY A 237 2.64 2.50 -37.33
N ILE A 238 1.86 2.16 -38.35
CA ILE A 238 1.08 0.94 -38.51
C ILE A 238 2.05 -0.25 -38.58
N TRP A 239 2.01 -1.20 -37.63
CA TRP A 239 2.39 -2.59 -37.91
C TRP A 239 2.01 -3.54 -36.76
N TRP A 240 0.74 -3.96 -36.66
CA TRP A 240 0.38 -5.32 -36.22
C TRP A 240 -1.13 -5.58 -36.33
N ALA A 241 -1.60 -5.68 -37.57
CA ALA A 241 -2.95 -6.19 -37.84
C ALA A 241 -3.04 -6.83 -39.23
N ASN A 242 -2.16 -7.80 -39.58
CA ASN A 242 -2.45 -8.66 -40.75
C ASN A 242 -1.66 -10.00 -40.85
N THR A 243 -1.64 -10.84 -39.82
CA THR A 243 -1.06 -12.21 -39.95
C THR A 243 -1.98 -13.37 -39.56
N ARG A 244 -3.30 -13.16 -39.43
CA ARG A 244 -4.25 -14.26 -39.16
C ARG A 244 -5.39 -14.43 -40.16
N GLN A 245 -5.14 -14.18 -41.45
CA GLN A 245 -6.12 -14.54 -42.50
C GLN A 245 -5.61 -15.50 -43.59
N HIS A 246 -4.40 -16.07 -43.48
CA HIS A 246 -3.89 -16.98 -44.51
C HIS A 246 -3.77 -18.46 -44.14
N ARG A 247 -4.53 -18.96 -43.15
CA ARG A 247 -4.48 -20.39 -42.78
C ARG A 247 -5.84 -21.07 -42.59
N ARG A 248 -6.76 -20.87 -43.55
CA ARG A 248 -7.90 -21.78 -43.79
C ARG A 248 -8.24 -21.85 -45.28
N ARG A 249 -7.37 -22.48 -46.05
CA ARG A 249 -7.69 -23.20 -47.30
C ARG A 249 -6.59 -24.21 -47.55
N THR A 250 -6.75 -25.42 -47.00
CA THR A 250 -6.30 -26.69 -47.56
C THR A 250 -6.86 -27.83 -46.70
N HIS A 251 -7.50 -28.76 -47.39
CA HIS A 251 -8.20 -29.98 -46.94
C HIS A 251 -9.56 -29.79 -46.25
#